data_AF-A0A8S2UKI2-F1
#
_entry.id   AF-A0A8S2UKI2-F1
#
_cell.length_a   1.000
_cell.length_b   1.000
_cell.length_c   1.000
_cell.angle_alpha   90.00
_cell.angle_beta   90.00
_cell.angle_gamma   90.00
#
_symmetry.space_group_name_H-M   'P 1'
#
loop_
_entity.id
_entity.type
_entity.pdbx_description
1 polymer ?
#
loop_
_entity_poly.entity_id
_entity_poly.type
_entity_poly.pdbx_seq_one_letter_code
_entity_poly.pdbx_strand_id
1 'polypeptide(L)' 'MSAKDGKNSAALYNLGICHEQGIGVEKDLMKACDYYRQAASLGHANAFINLTLLSNHIDADEEEKDNDENIEQPITN' A
#
# COMPACT_ATOMS: atom_id res chain seq x y z
N MET A 1 -23.07 -3.76 -18.40
CA MET A 1 -21.84 -3.26 -17.73
C MET A 1 -21.51 -1.94 -18.40
N SER A 2 -21.92 -0.85 -17.75
CA SER A 2 -21.93 0.48 -18.35
C SER A 2 -20.54 1.10 -18.27
N ALA A 3 -20.14 1.84 -19.30
CA ALA A 3 -18.83 2.49 -19.48
C ALA A 3 -18.41 3.50 -18.37
N LYS A 4 -19.14 3.58 -17.24
CA LYS A 4 -18.82 4.44 -16.09
C LYS A 4 -17.85 3.78 -15.11
N ASP A 5 -17.87 2.46 -14.96
CA ASP A 5 -17.08 1.78 -13.92
C ASP A 5 -15.57 1.75 -14.24
N GLY A 6 -15.20 1.73 -15.53
CA GLY A 6 -13.80 1.72 -15.98
C GLY A 6 -13.02 3.01 -15.70
N LYS A 7 -13.70 4.17 -15.64
CA LYS A 7 -13.03 5.45 -15.33
C LYS A 7 -12.67 5.56 -13.85
N ASN A 8 -13.53 5.07 -12.96
CA ASN A 8 -13.24 5.07 -11.53
C ASN A 8 -12.17 4.05 -11.17
N SER A 9 -12.17 2.88 -11.80
CA SER A 9 -11.22 1.84 -11.47
C SER A 9 -9.78 2.17 -11.91
N ALA A 10 -9.61 2.86 -13.04
CA ALA A 10 -8.31 3.41 -13.44
C ALA A 10 -7.82 4.55 -12.53
N ALA A 11 -8.73 5.41 -12.05
CA ALA A 11 -8.39 6.48 -11.10
C ALA A 11 -7.94 5.91 -9.74
N LEU A 12 -8.66 4.92 -9.22
CA LEU A 12 -8.30 4.19 -8.01
C LEU A 12 -6.95 3.45 -8.17
N TYR A 13 -6.71 2.84 -9.33
CA TYR A 13 -5.42 2.22 -9.64
C TYR A 13 -4.26 3.24 -9.59
N ASN A 14 -4.44 4.42 -10.18
CA ASN A 14 -3.41 5.46 -10.15
C ASN A 14 -3.18 6.01 -8.73
N LEU A 15 -4.23 6.13 -7.91
CA LEU A 15 -4.11 6.45 -6.48
C LEU A 15 -3.28 5.43 -5.74
N GLY A 16 -3.50 4.13 -6.02
CA GLY A 16 -2.67 3.04 -5.51
C GLY A 16 -1.19 3.24 -5.84
N ILE A 17 -0.86 3.54 -7.11
CA ILE A 17 0.52 3.82 -7.54
C ILE A 17 1.11 5.03 -6.82
N CYS A 18 0.35 6.12 -6.67
CA CYS A 18 0.85 7.31 -5.99
C CYS A 18 1.25 6.99 -4.54
N HIS A 19 0.45 6.21 -3.82
CA HIS A 19 0.77 5.79 -2.45
C HIS A 19 1.86 4.72 -2.39
N GLU A 20 1.94 3.82 -3.37
CA GLU A 20 2.99 2.81 -3.46
C GLU A 20 4.38 3.43 -3.69
N GLN A 21 4.44 4.45 -4.56
CA GLN A 21 5.67 5.10 -4.99
C GLN A 21 5.97 6.39 -4.22
N GLY A 22 5.02 6.89 -3.40
CA GLY A 22 5.14 8.17 -2.70
C GLY A 22 5.16 9.38 -3.65
N ILE A 23 4.43 9.32 -4.77
CA ILE A 23 4.42 10.39 -5.77
C ILE A 23 3.44 11.49 -5.32
N GLY A 24 4.00 12.58 -4.79
CA GLY A 24 3.21 13.73 -4.32
C GLY A 24 2.39 13.46 -3.05
N VAL A 25 2.51 12.27 -2.47
CA VAL A 25 1.91 11.83 -1.20
C VAL A 25 2.94 11.00 -0.43
N GLU A 26 2.71 10.81 0.87
CA GLU A 26 3.52 9.88 1.67
C GLU A 26 3.35 8.44 1.17
N LYS A 27 4.47 7.70 1.13
CA LYS A 27 4.49 6.30 0.73
C LYS A 27 3.76 5.47 1.78
N ASP A 28 2.69 4.81 1.37
CA ASP A 28 1.82 4.03 2.24
C ASP A 28 1.29 2.81 1.48
N LEU A 29 1.97 1.67 1.66
CA LEU A 29 1.61 0.41 1.01
C LEU A 29 0.24 -0.10 1.49
N MET A 30 -0.16 0.22 2.73
CA MET A 30 -1.45 -0.18 3.28
C MET A 30 -2.59 0.54 2.55
N LYS A 31 -2.48 1.86 2.38
CA LYS A 31 -3.44 2.64 1.57
C LYS A 31 -3.42 2.23 0.11
N ALA A 32 -2.25 1.97 -0.46
CA ALA A 32 -2.14 1.52 -1.85
C ALA A 32 -2.92 0.21 -2.07
N CYS A 33 -2.82 -0.75 -1.14
CA CYS A 33 -3.62 -1.97 -1.14
C CYS A 33 -5.14 -1.70 -1.13
N ASP A 34 -5.61 -0.80 -0.28
CA ASP A 34 -7.03 -0.45 -0.22
C ASP A 34 -7.57 0.15 -1.53
N TYR A 35 -6.79 1.00 -2.19
CA TYR A 35 -7.16 1.55 -3.50
C TYR A 35 -7.15 0.49 -4.59
N TYR A 36 -6.15 -0.40 -4.62
CA TYR A 36 -6.09 -1.50 -5.57
C TYR A 36 -7.24 -2.50 -5.37
N ARG A 37 -7.63 -2.78 -4.12
CA ARG A 37 -8.77 -3.64 -3.80
C ARG A 37 -10.08 -3.08 -4.33
N GLN A 38 -10.31 -1.77 -4.18
CA GLN A 38 -11.49 -1.11 -4.73
C GLN A 38 -11.48 -1.15 -6.28
N ALA A 39 -10.34 -0.87 -6.91
CA ALA A 39 -10.21 -0.96 -8.36
C ALA A 39 -10.42 -2.40 -8.88
N ALA A 40 -9.90 -3.41 -8.19
CA ALA A 40 -10.12 -4.82 -8.50
C ALA A 40 -11.61 -5.20 -8.36
N SER A 41 -12.30 -4.69 -7.33
CA SER A 41 -13.75 -4.90 -7.14
C SER A 41 -14.60 -4.31 -8.27
N LEU A 42 -14.08 -3.32 -9.00
CA LEU A 42 -14.70 -2.73 -10.19
C LEU A 42 -14.31 -3.45 -11.49
N GLY A 43 -13.57 -4.57 -11.40
CA GLY A 43 -13.15 -5.37 -12.55
C GLY A 43 -11.85 -4.92 -13.21
N HIS A 44 -11.02 -4.12 -12.54
CA HIS A 44 -9.72 -3.69 -13.09
C HIS A 44 -8.66 -4.76 -12.86
N ALA A 45 -8.38 -5.55 -13.90
CA ALA A 45 -7.44 -6.68 -13.84
C ALA A 45 -6.04 -6.28 -13.33
N ASN A 46 -5.52 -5.14 -13.79
CA ASN A 46 -4.19 -4.66 -13.36
C ASN A 46 -4.14 -4.30 -11.88
N ALA A 47 -5.27 -3.86 -11.31
CA ALA A 47 -5.32 -3.54 -9.89
C ALA A 47 -5.27 -4.82 -9.04
N PHE A 48 -5.91 -5.90 -9.50
CA PHE A 48 -5.84 -7.19 -8.83
C PHE A 48 -4.42 -7.76 -8.83
N ILE A 49 -3.70 -7.64 -9.96
CA ILE A 49 -2.29 -8.05 -10.07
C ILE A 49 -1.44 -7.24 -9.08
N ASN A 50 -1.55 -5.91 -9.10
CA ASN A 50 -0.76 -5.06 -8.20
C ASN A 50 -1.11 -5.28 -6.73
N LEU A 51 -2.39 -5.49 -6.39
CA LEU A 51 -2.80 -5.84 -5.03
C LEU A 51 -2.12 -7.12 -4.54
N THR A 52 -2.05 -8.14 -5.40
CA THR A 52 -1.45 -9.43 -5.07
C THR A 52 0.07 -9.27 -4.86
N LEU A 53 0.73 -8.56 -5.76
CA LEU A 53 2.16 -8.26 -5.65
C LEU A 53 2.47 -7.45 -4.39
N LEU A 54 1.65 -6.43 -4.11
CA LEU A 54 1.82 -5.55 -2.97
C LEU A 54 1.55 -6.26 -1.63
N SER A 55 0.55 -7.15 -1.57
CA SER A 55 0.27 -7.93 -0.36
C SER A 55 1.46 -8.80 0.03
N ASN A 56 2.11 -9.45 -0.94
CA ASN A 56 3.32 -10.23 -0.70
C ASN A 56 4.50 -9.39 -0.15
N HIS A 57 4.52 -8.08 -0.42
CA HIS A 57 5.52 -7.16 0.12
C HIS A 57 5.18 -6.68 1.54
N ILE A 58 3.90 -6.59 1.89
CA ILE A 58 3.44 -6.20 3.23
C ILE A 58 3.70 -7.32 4.25
N ASP A 59 3.51 -8.59 3.87
CA ASP A 59 3.80 -9.74 4.72
C ASP A 59 5.30 -9.83 5.11
N ALA A 60 6.19 -9.14 4.37
CA ALA A 60 7.62 -9.05 4.67
C ALA A 60 7.99 -7.86 5.59
N ASP A 61 7.10 -6.89 5.77
CA ASP A 61 7.34 -5.66 6.55
C ASP A 61 6.76 -5.75 7.99
N GLU A 62 6.04 -6.84 8.34
CA GLU A 62 5.62 -7.09 9.74
C GLU A 62 6.79 -7.42 10.68
N GLU A 63 8.04 -7.49 10.21
CA GLU A 63 9.20 -7.78 11.06
C GLU A 63 9.88 -6.54 11.69
N GLU A 64 9.43 -5.30 11.43
CA GLU A 64 9.96 -4.10 12.11
C GLU A 64 8.88 -3.14 12.61
N LYS A 65 8.13 -3.55 13.63
CA LYS A 65 7.62 -2.61 14.65
C LYS A 65 7.73 -3.23 16.02
N ASP A 66 8.92 -3.09 16.60
CA ASP A 66 9.15 -2.75 18.01
C ASP A 66 10.59 -3.12 18.38
N ASN A 67 11.55 -2.22 18.09
CA ASN A 67 12.86 -2.27 18.77
C ASN A 67 13.45 -0.88 19.00
N ASP A 68 12.57 0.09 19.26
CA ASP A 68 12.96 1.42 19.73
C ASP A 68 12.51 1.60 21.20
N GLU A 69 13.09 0.79 22.08
CA GLU A 69 13.37 1.25 23.45
C GLU A 69 14.85 1.02 23.74
N ASN A 70 15.60 1.99 23.22
CA ASN A 70 16.89 2.46 23.71
C ASN A 70 16.98 2.41 25.25
N ILE A 71 17.39 1.27 25.82
CA ILE A 71 17.98 1.26 27.17
C ILE A 71 19.40 1.77 27.02
N GLU A 72 19.55 3.10 27.02
CA GLU A 72 20.84 3.73 27.31
C GLU A 72 21.32 3.18 28.66
N GLN A 73 22.37 2.38 28.64
CA GLN A 73 23.23 2.25 29.80
C GLN A 73 24.26 3.38 29.73
N PRO A 74 24.26 4.32 30.69
CA PRO A 74 25.50 4.94 31.12
C PRO A 74 25.89 4.36 32.49
N ILE A 75 27.15 3.96 32.49
CA ILE A 75 27.97 3.46 33.58
C ILE A 75 28.15 4.55 34.66
N THR A 76 28.33 4.12 35.91
CA THR A 76 29.00 4.77 37.07
C THR A 76 28.34 5.95 37.79
N ASN A 77 28.07 5.76 39.09
CA ASN A 77 29.02 6.08 40.17
C ASN A 77 28.75 5.21 41.41
#